data_AF-A0A2G9NKM4-F1
#
_entry.id   AF-A0A2G9NKM4-F1
#
_cell.length_a   1.000
_cell.length_b   1.000
_cell.length_c   1.000
_cell.angle_alpha   90.00
_cell.angle_beta   90.00
_cell.angle_gamma   90.00
#
_symmetry.space_group_name_H-M   'P 1'
#
loop_
_entity.id
_entity.type
_entity.pdbx_description
1 polymer ?
#
loop_
_entity_poly.entity_id
_entity_poly.type
_entity_poly.pdbx_seq_one_letter_code
_entity_poly.pdbx_strand_id
1 'polypeptide(L)'
;MNWIVIAVVAAVILVAFYLLTELKRMKHKFFAVFVILVIVLFIGTAYFVFKDRPLDLNSFEGFKDASKVYMTFLGSAFDNTKTITSNAIRMDWSAKNTTLEPNLRDQK
;
A
#
# COMPACT_ATOMS: atom_id res chain seq x y z
N MET A 1 -10.22 13.79 -16.38
CA MET A 1 -8.95 13.38 -15.73
C MET A 1 -9.04 12.00 -15.07
N ASN A 2 -10.14 11.65 -14.38
CA ASN A 2 -10.26 10.35 -13.67
C ASN A 2 -10.30 9.10 -14.58
N TRP A 3 -10.82 9.23 -15.80
CA TRP A 3 -10.93 8.11 -16.74
C TRP A 3 -9.57 7.56 -17.21
N ILE A 4 -8.54 8.42 -17.29
CA ILE A 4 -7.17 8.01 -17.67
C ILE A 4 -6.57 7.14 -16.57
N VAL A 5 -6.74 7.53 -15.31
CA VAL A 5 -6.26 6.75 -14.16
C VAL A 5 -6.93 5.37 -14.13
N ILE A 6 -8.24 5.32 -14.34
CA ILE A 6 -9.01 4.07 -14.39
C ILE A 6 -8.52 3.19 -15.55
N ALA A 7 -8.29 3.75 -16.73
CA ALA A 7 -7.80 3.01 -17.90
C ALA A 7 -6.40 2.43 -17.67
N VAL A 8 -5.49 3.18 -17.05
CA VAL A 8 -4.13 2.71 -16.71
C VAL A 8 -4.19 1.57 -15.70
N VAL A 9 -5.02 1.70 -14.66
CA VAL A 9 -5.19 0.64 -13.64
C VAL A 9 -5.78 -0.63 -14.28
N ALA A 10 -6.80 -0.50 -15.12
CA ALA A 10 -7.41 -1.64 -15.82
C ALA A 10 -6.42 -2.35 -16.76
N ALA A 11 -5.64 -1.59 -17.53
CA ALA A 11 -4.62 -2.14 -18.43
C ALA A 11 -3.56 -2.94 -17.66
N VAL A 12 -3.12 -2.43 -16.51
CA VAL A 12 -2.18 -3.13 -15.66
C VAL A 12 -2.75 -4.45 -15.14
N ILE A 13 -3.99 -4.47 -14.66
CA ILE A 13 -4.61 -5.70 -14.13
C ILE A 13 -4.68 -6.78 -15.21
N LEU A 14 -5.03 -6.42 -16.44
CA LEU A 14 -5.08 -7.36 -17.57
C LEU A 14 -3.70 -7.95 -17.89
N VAL A 15 -2.65 -7.13 -17.88
CA VAL A 15 -1.27 -7.60 -18.09
C VAL A 15 -0.82 -8.50 -16.96
N ALA A 16 -1.12 -8.16 -15.71
CA ALA A 16 -0.81 -8.99 -14.55
C ALA A 16 -1.52 -10.36 -14.63
N PHE A 17 -2.81 -10.37 -15.00
CA PHE A 17 -3.58 -11.60 -15.19
C PHE A 17 -2.97 -12.49 -16.27
N TYR A 18 -2.64 -11.93 -17.44
CA TYR A 18 -2.00 -12.65 -18.54
C TYR A 18 -0.62 -13.24 -18.14
N LEU A 19 0.16 -12.53 -17.32
CA LEU A 19 1.45 -13.02 -16.85
C LEU A 19 1.31 -14.18 -15.84
N LEU A 20 0.21 -14.23 -15.07
CA LEU A 20 -0.06 -15.25 -14.07
C LEU A 20 -0.54 -16.58 -14.66
N THR A 21 -1.22 -16.57 -15.82
CA THR A 21 -1.74 -17.81 -16.44
C THR A 21 -0.65 -18.75 -16.97
N GLU A 22 0.58 -18.27 -17.13
CA GLU A 22 1.66 -19.00 -17.79
C GLU A 22 2.74 -19.44 -16.76
N LEU A 23 2.41 -20.42 -15.91
CA LEU A 23 3.19 -20.88 -14.74
C LEU A 23 4.54 -21.56 -15.08
N LYS A 24 4.80 -21.92 -16.33
CA LYS A 24 5.98 -22.74 -16.71
C LYS A 24 7.33 -21.97 -16.68
N ARG A 25 7.31 -20.63 -16.56
CA ARG A 25 8.51 -19.77 -16.60
C ARG A 25 8.48 -18.66 -15.54
N MET A 26 8.31 -19.05 -14.27
CA MET A 26 7.97 -18.14 -13.16
C MET A 26 9.05 -17.10 -12.79
N LYS A 27 10.35 -17.40 -12.96
CA LYS A 27 11.43 -16.51 -12.45
C LYS A 27 11.40 -15.09 -13.04
N HIS A 28 11.20 -14.96 -14.35
CA HIS A 28 11.12 -13.64 -15.00
C HIS A 28 9.73 -12.99 -14.86
N LYS A 29 8.70 -13.80 -14.61
CA LYS A 29 7.31 -13.34 -14.53
C LYS A 29 6.95 -12.80 -13.15
N PHE A 30 7.50 -13.37 -12.08
CA PHE A 30 7.35 -12.81 -10.73
C PHE A 30 7.94 -11.39 -10.65
N PHE A 31 9.14 -11.19 -11.21
CA PHE A 31 9.75 -9.86 -11.27
C PHE A 31 8.90 -8.89 -12.11
N ALA A 32 8.34 -9.34 -13.24
CA ALA A 32 7.45 -8.52 -14.05
C ALA A 32 6.18 -8.10 -13.29
N VAL A 33 5.52 -9.04 -12.60
CA VAL A 33 4.34 -8.74 -11.76
C VAL A 33 4.70 -7.79 -10.61
N PHE A 34 5.85 -8.00 -9.96
CA PHE A 34 6.35 -7.10 -8.91
C PHE A 34 6.59 -5.68 -9.44
N VAL A 35 7.26 -5.53 -10.59
CA VAL A 35 7.51 -4.23 -11.23
C VAL A 35 6.19 -3.54 -11.59
N ILE A 36 5.25 -4.28 -12.17
CA ILE A 36 3.92 -3.77 -12.51
C ILE A 36 3.17 -3.27 -11.27
N LEU A 37 3.20 -4.05 -10.18
CA LEU A 37 2.60 -3.65 -8.91
C LEU A 37 3.24 -2.37 -8.36
N VAL A 38 4.58 -2.28 -8.39
CA VAL A 38 5.31 -1.09 -7.96
C VAL A 38 4.91 0.13 -8.80
N ILE A 39 4.78 -0.02 -10.12
CA ILE A 39 4.36 1.08 -11.02
C ILE A 39 2.95 1.56 -10.68
N VAL A 40 1.99 0.65 -10.47
CA VAL A 40 0.62 1.02 -10.11
C VAL A 40 0.57 1.73 -8.78
N LEU A 41 1.24 1.18 -7.77
CA LEU A 41 1.30 1.80 -6.45
C LEU A 41 1.92 3.18 -6.56
N PHE A 42 3.03 3.33 -7.28
CA PHE A 42 3.68 4.62 -7.51
C PHE A 42 2.75 5.64 -8.17
N ILE A 43 2.08 5.28 -9.27
CA ILE A 43 1.18 6.21 -9.97
C ILE A 43 -0.01 6.58 -9.08
N GLY A 44 -0.60 5.60 -8.39
CA GLY A 44 -1.75 5.83 -7.52
C GLY A 44 -1.42 6.73 -6.33
N THR A 45 -0.31 6.49 -5.65
CA THR A 45 0.14 7.32 -4.53
C THR A 45 0.62 8.69 -5.01
N ALA A 46 1.34 8.78 -6.12
CA ALA A 46 1.76 10.06 -6.69
C ALA A 46 0.54 10.93 -7.04
N TYR A 47 -0.48 10.35 -7.68
CA TYR A 47 -1.74 11.05 -7.93
C TYR A 47 -2.36 11.58 -6.63
N PHE A 48 -2.44 10.75 -5.59
CA PHE A 48 -3.01 11.15 -4.30
C PHE A 48 -2.19 12.23 -3.58
N VAL A 49 -0.86 12.18 -3.66
CA VAL A 49 0.06 13.12 -3.00
C VAL A 49 0.07 14.48 -3.72
N PHE A 50 -0.11 14.49 -5.04
CA PHE A 50 0.05 15.68 -5.86
C PHE A 50 -1.27 16.31 -6.33
N LYS A 51 -2.43 15.66 -6.22
CA LYS A 51 -3.72 16.16 -6.74
C LYS A 51 -4.09 17.58 -6.30
N ASP A 52 -3.66 18.01 -5.11
CA ASP A 52 -4.00 19.31 -4.53
C ASP A 52 -2.78 20.27 -4.50
N ARG A 53 -1.71 19.95 -5.23
CA ARG A 53 -0.46 20.73 -5.23
C ARG A 53 -0.18 21.31 -6.62
N PRO A 54 -0.01 22.64 -6.75
CA PRO A 54 0.44 23.24 -8.00
C PRO A 54 1.95 23.02 -8.16
N LEU A 55 2.34 21.86 -8.72
CA LEU A 55 3.73 21.55 -9.03
C LEU A 55 3.96 21.66 -10.54
N ASP A 56 4.95 22.46 -10.95
CA ASP A 56 5.40 22.48 -12.34
C ASP A 56 6.45 21.40 -12.60
N LEU A 57 5.97 20.21 -12.99
CA LEU A 57 6.83 19.06 -13.28
C LEU A 57 7.70 19.24 -14.54
N ASN A 58 7.51 20.30 -15.32
CA ASN A 58 8.32 20.60 -16.50
C ASN A 58 9.58 21.40 -16.18
N SER A 59 9.68 21.93 -14.96
CA SER A 59 10.86 22.64 -14.48
C SER A 59 11.75 21.71 -13.64
N PHE A 60 13.06 21.97 -13.66
CA PHE A 60 13.99 21.24 -12.80
C PHE A 60 13.68 21.44 -11.31
N GLU A 61 13.31 22.67 -10.93
CA GLU A 61 12.94 22.99 -9.55
C GLU A 61 11.67 22.25 -9.12
N GLY A 62 10.62 22.24 -9.95
CA GLY A 62 9.40 21.51 -9.66
C GLY A 62 9.59 19.99 -9.62
N PHE A 63 10.49 19.43 -10.43
CA PHE A 63 10.86 18.01 -10.32
C PHE A 63 11.57 17.70 -9.00
N LYS A 64 12.50 18.57 -8.57
CA LYS A 64 13.20 18.45 -7.29
C LYS A 64 12.22 18.52 -6.11
N ASP A 65 11.28 19.46 -6.16
CA ASP A 65 10.27 19.62 -5.11
C ASP A 65 9.29 18.44 -5.08
N ALA A 66 8.81 17.99 -6.24
CA ALA A 66 7.98 16.80 -6.35
C ALA A 66 8.67 15.57 -5.76
N SER A 67 9.94 15.37 -6.09
CA SER A 67 10.75 14.26 -5.57
C SER A 67 10.89 14.32 -4.04
N LYS A 68 11.17 15.51 -3.49
CA LYS A 68 11.27 15.71 -2.05
C LYS A 68 9.95 15.43 -1.34
N VAL A 69 8.84 15.93 -1.89
CA VAL A 69 7.49 15.70 -1.35
C VAL A 69 7.15 14.21 -1.35
N TYR A 70 7.37 13.53 -2.48
CA TYR A 70 7.07 12.10 -2.60
C TYR A 70 7.93 11.23 -1.67
N MET A 71 9.22 11.53 -1.57
CA MET A 71 10.13 10.82 -0.65
C MET A 71 9.76 11.06 0.83
N THR A 72 9.31 12.26 1.18
CA THR A 72 8.81 12.57 2.54
C THR A 72 7.54 11.79 2.85
N PHE A 73 6.62 11.70 1.89
CA PHE A 73 5.42 10.86 2.00
C PHE A 73 5.78 9.39 2.20
N LEU A 74 6.71 8.85 1.41
CA LEU A 74 7.18 7.46 1.55
C LEU A 74 7.82 7.22 2.92
N GLY A 75 8.66 8.13 3.40
CA GLY A 75 9.24 8.04 4.74
C GLY A 75 8.18 7.99 5.83
N SER A 76 7.17 8.87 5.75
CA SER A 76 6.05 8.89 6.69
C SER A 76 5.22 7.60 6.64
N ALA A 77 4.99 7.05 5.43
CA ALA A 77 4.28 5.79 5.26
C ALA A 77 5.05 4.61 5.89
N PHE A 78 6.37 4.60 5.77
CA PHE A 78 7.23 3.61 6.41
C PHE A 78 7.19 3.71 7.94
N ASP A 79 7.29 4.92 8.50
CA ASP A 79 7.20 5.15 9.95
C ASP A 79 5.84 4.73 10.52
N ASN A 80 4.75 5.02 9.80
CA ASN A 80 3.40 4.56 10.16
C ASN A 80 3.32 3.03 10.15
N THR A 81 3.85 2.39 9.11
CA THR A 81 3.86 0.92 8.99
C THR A 81 4.64 0.28 10.13
N LYS A 82 5.82 0.83 10.45
CA LYS A 82 6.64 0.42 11.58
C LYS A 82 5.88 0.56 12.90
N THR A 83 5.19 1.67 13.10
CA THR A 83 4.43 1.95 14.32
C THR A 83 3.28 0.95 14.49
N ILE A 84 2.50 0.72 13.43
CA ILE A 84 1.41 -0.26 13.43
C ILE A 84 1.95 -1.66 13.72
N THR A 85 3.03 -2.07 13.03
CA THR A 85 3.65 -3.39 13.23
C THR A 85 4.18 -3.54 14.65
N SER A 86 4.85 -2.52 15.19
CA SER A 86 5.35 -2.53 16.57
C SER A 86 4.22 -2.64 17.59
N ASN A 87 3.13 -1.90 17.39
CA ASN A 87 1.95 -2.00 18.26
C ASN A 87 1.31 -3.38 18.18
N ALA A 88 1.21 -3.98 16.99
CA ALA A 88 0.67 -5.32 16.80
C ALA A 88 1.52 -6.39 17.50
N ILE A 89 2.85 -6.29 17.43
CA ILE A 89 3.76 -7.21 18.15
C ILE A 89 3.62 -7.07 19.67
N ARG A 90 3.40 -5.86 20.17
CA ARG A 90 3.24 -5.57 21.61
C ARG A 90 1.85 -5.91 22.14
N MET A 91 0.89 -6.21 21.27
CA MET A 91 -0.46 -6.56 21.69
C MET A 91 -0.43 -7.92 22.39
N ASP A 92 -1.10 -8.03 23.54
CA ASP A 92 -1.33 -9.33 24.17
C ASP A 92 -2.39 -10.07 23.34
N TRP A 93 -1.92 -11.05 22.57
CA TRP A 93 -2.79 -11.91 21.76
C TRP A 93 -3.46 -13.01 22.60
N SER A 94 -3.14 -13.13 23.89
CA SER A 94 -3.85 -13.98 24.82
C SER A 94 -5.22 -13.36 25.13
N ALA A 95 -6.22 -13.75 24.34
CA ALA A 95 -7.60 -13.42 24.64
C ALA A 95 -8.02 -14.11 25.95
N LYS A 96 -7.86 -13.44 27.10
CA LYS A 96 -8.58 -13.83 28.32
C LYS A 96 -10.05 -13.49 28.13
N ASN A 97 -10.82 -14.46 27.65
CA ASN A 97 -12.28 -14.46 27.71
C ASN A 97 -12.72 -14.44 29.19
N THR A 98 -12.80 -13.25 29.78
CA THR A 98 -13.35 -13.04 31.13
C THR A 98 -14.88 -13.05 31.13
N THR A 99 -15.52 -13.31 29.99
CA THR A 99 -16.98 -13.41 29.85
C THR A 99 -17.55 -14.73 30.41
N LEU A 100 -16.72 -15.68 30.85
CA LEU A 100 -17.16 -16.97 31.39
C LEU A 100 -16.75 -17.16 32.86
N GLU A 101 -17.15 -16.25 33.75
CA GLU A 101 -17.45 -16.62 35.15
C GLU A 101 -18.85 -16.10 35.50
N PRO A 102 -19.91 -16.90 35.31
CA PRO A 102 -21.13 -16.68 36.08
C PRO A 102 -20.77 -16.93 37.55
N ASN A 103 -20.96 -15.91 38.39
CA ASN A 103 -20.81 -15.97 39.83
C ASN A 103 -21.47 -17.24 40.41
N LEU A 104 -20.68 -18.27 40.71
CA LEU A 104 -21.13 -19.45 41.47
C LEU A 104 -21.30 -19.15 42.97
N ARG A 105 -21.25 -17.87 43.38
CA ARG A 105 -21.47 -17.44 44.77
C ARG A 105 -22.93 -17.16 45.12
N ASP A 106 -23.85 -17.17 44.14
CA ASP A 106 -25.28 -16.91 44.37
C ASP A 106 -26.12 -18.22 44.49
N GLN A 107 -25.47 -19.37 44.70
CA GLN A 107 -26.12 -20.71 44.71
C GLN A 107 -25.91 -21.48 46.03
N LYS A 108 -25.63 -20.82 47.16
CA LYS A 108 -25.56 -21.53 48.45
C LYS A 108 -26.12 -20.73 49.62
#